data_AF-A0A8S1PW39-F1
#
_entry.id   AF-A0A8S1PW39-F1
#
_cell.length_a   1.000
_cell.length_b   1.000
_cell.length_c   1.000
_cell.angle_alpha   90.00
_cell.angle_beta   90.00
_cell.angle_gamma   90.00
#
_symmetry.space_group_name_H-M   'P 1'
#
loop_
_entity.id
_entity.type
_entity.pdbx_description
1 polymer ?
#
loop_
_entity_poly.entity_id
_entity_poly.type
_entity_poly.pdbx_seq_one_letter_code
_entity_poly.pdbx_strand_id
1 'polypeptide(L)'
;MKFSRLIGRILLALLFINAGLSQLNNTDPFVQFVNVRYPFFYDYVQKLTGHSLDCTEILKPTNFIKHTPCLIQTIGAAQIILGLGVVIGMQGAGCLLALLSVIITVFAHNPIIYLNNVNAQVEYLNIIFNVGIIGALFLVGKRRKNKGSCGVGSCLTAPKEDKKDQKKEDKKEDKIKEAHKPPKGKKEKK
;
A
#
# COMPACT_ATOMS: atom_id res chain seq x y z
N MET A 1 8.53 8.27 -20.79
CA MET A 1 8.62 7.37 -19.61
C MET A 1 7.30 7.17 -18.82
N LYS A 2 6.11 7.44 -19.40
CA LYS A 2 4.82 7.22 -18.70
C LYS A 2 4.21 5.83 -18.96
N PHE A 3 4.42 5.29 -20.17
CA PHE A 3 3.83 4.02 -20.61
C PHE A 3 4.43 2.80 -19.90
N SER A 4 5.75 2.72 -19.76
CA SER A 4 6.42 1.62 -19.04
C SER A 4 6.01 1.52 -17.57
N ARG A 5 5.78 2.65 -16.90
CA ARG A 5 5.26 2.67 -15.52
C ARG A 5 3.81 2.21 -15.43
N LEU A 6 2.99 2.56 -16.42
CA LEU A 6 1.60 2.12 -16.50
C LEU A 6 1.52 0.61 -16.72
N ILE A 7 2.31 0.07 -17.64
CA ILE A 7 2.39 -1.39 -17.89
C ILE A 7 2.84 -2.11 -16.61
N GLY A 8 3.91 -1.66 -15.96
CA GLY A 8 4.40 -2.30 -14.73
C GLY A 8 3.34 -2.30 -13.61
N ARG A 9 2.56 -1.21 -13.51
CA ARG A 9 1.45 -1.09 -12.55
C ARG A 9 0.30 -2.05 -12.86
N ILE A 10 -0.05 -2.21 -14.13
CA ILE A 10 -1.09 -3.14 -14.58
C ILE A 10 -0.64 -4.58 -14.33
N LEU A 11 0.58 -4.94 -14.75
CA LEU A 11 1.13 -6.27 -14.52
C LEU A 11 1.17 -6.63 -13.04
N LEU A 12 1.63 -5.71 -12.20
CA LEU A 12 1.67 -5.89 -10.75
C LEU A 12 0.25 -6.08 -10.19
N ALA A 13 -0.71 -5.25 -10.59
CA ALA A 13 -2.10 -5.39 -10.15
C ALA A 13 -2.73 -6.73 -10.58
N LEU A 14 -2.45 -7.19 -11.81
CA LEU A 14 -2.96 -8.46 -12.32
C LEU A 14 -2.47 -9.65 -11.50
N LEU A 15 -1.23 -9.62 -10.98
CA LEU A 15 -0.74 -10.67 -10.08
C LEU A 15 -1.62 -10.80 -8.83
N PHE A 16 -1.99 -9.68 -8.21
CA PHE A 16 -2.82 -9.67 -7.01
C PHE A 16 -4.29 -10.01 -7.28
N ILE A 17 -4.83 -9.54 -8.41
CA ILE A 17 -6.19 -9.90 -8.82
C ILE A 17 -6.27 -11.41 -9.07
N ASN A 18 -5.30 -11.99 -9.79
CA ASN A 18 -5.25 -13.43 -10.02
C ASN A 18 -5.04 -14.22 -8.73
N ALA A 19 -4.17 -13.76 -7.83
CA ALA A 19 -3.98 -14.39 -6.52
C ALA A 19 -5.29 -14.39 -5.72
N GLY A 20 -6.00 -13.26 -5.67
CA GLY A 20 -7.27 -13.17 -4.96
C GLY A 20 -8.38 -14.00 -5.59
N LEU A 21 -8.48 -14.02 -6.93
CA LEU A 21 -9.40 -14.91 -7.64
C LEU A 21 -9.10 -16.38 -7.36
N SER A 22 -7.83 -16.77 -7.30
CA SER A 22 -7.44 -18.13 -6.94
C SER A 22 -7.88 -18.49 -5.52
N GLN A 23 -7.76 -17.56 -4.56
CA GLN A 23 -8.21 -17.77 -3.18
C GLN A 23 -9.73 -17.88 -3.05
N LEU A 24 -10.49 -17.16 -3.88
CA LEU A 24 -11.96 -17.22 -3.90
C LEU A 24 -12.51 -18.45 -4.63
N ASN A 25 -11.88 -18.84 -5.75
CA ASN A 25 -12.37 -19.95 -6.58
C ASN A 25 -11.90 -21.32 -6.08
N ASN A 26 -10.74 -21.37 -5.43
CA ASN A 26 -10.14 -22.62 -4.94
C ASN A 26 -9.52 -22.38 -3.55
N THR A 27 -10.39 -22.20 -2.54
CA THR A 27 -9.99 -21.83 -1.17
C THR A 27 -9.26 -22.97 -0.42
N ASP A 28 -9.60 -24.23 -0.71
CA ASP A 28 -9.16 -25.39 0.10
C ASP A 28 -7.64 -25.56 0.22
N PRO A 29 -6.83 -25.44 -0.86
CA PRO A 29 -5.38 -25.56 -0.75
C PRO A 29 -4.77 -24.51 0.18
N PHE A 30 -5.30 -23.28 0.16
CA PHE A 30 -4.82 -22.19 1.02
C PHE A 30 -5.22 -22.43 2.48
N VAL A 31 -6.42 -22.94 2.73
CA VAL A 31 -6.87 -23.31 4.07
C VAL A 31 -6.00 -24.42 4.65
N GLN A 32 -5.75 -25.48 3.88
CA GLN A 32 -4.86 -26.57 4.30
C GLN A 32 -3.46 -26.04 4.60
N PHE A 33 -2.91 -25.19 3.73
CA PHE A 33 -1.60 -24.58 3.91
C PHE A 33 -1.50 -23.78 5.23
N VAL A 34 -2.53 -22.98 5.55
CA VAL A 34 -2.57 -22.18 6.79
C VAL A 34 -2.79 -23.07 8.00
N ASN A 35 -3.70 -24.04 7.93
CA ASN A 35 -4.02 -24.93 9.05
C ASN A 35 -2.84 -25.80 9.48
N VAL A 36 -1.96 -26.18 8.54
CA VAL A 36 -0.72 -26.91 8.86
C VAL A 36 0.29 -25.99 9.55
N ARG A 37 0.40 -24.73 9.13
CA ARG A 37 1.43 -23.79 9.61
C ARG A 37 1.06 -23.08 10.91
N TYR A 38 -0.21 -22.74 11.10
CA TYR A 38 -0.68 -21.93 12.22
C TYR A 38 -0.34 -22.52 13.61
N PRO A 39 -0.46 -23.83 13.88
CA PRO A 39 -0.08 -24.40 15.16
C PRO A 39 1.40 -24.16 15.52
N PHE A 40 2.31 -24.29 14.56
CA PHE A 40 3.74 -24.02 14.77
C PHE A 40 4.00 -22.53 15.01
N PHE A 41 3.31 -21.66 14.27
CA PHE A 41 3.37 -20.22 14.49
C PHE A 41 2.89 -19.85 15.90
N TYR A 42 1.76 -20.41 16.34
CA TYR A 42 1.19 -20.17 17.65
C TYR A 42 2.15 -20.57 18.78
N ASP A 43 2.70 -21.79 18.71
CA ASP A 43 3.69 -22.29 19.67
C ASP A 43 4.98 -21.42 19.68
N TYR A 44 5.46 -21.02 18.51
CA TYR A 44 6.61 -20.12 18.39
C TYR A 44 6.36 -18.77 19.08
N VAL A 45 5.20 -18.16 18.88
CA VAL A 45 4.87 -16.86 19.52
C VAL A 45 4.71 -17.01 21.03
N GLN A 46 4.09 -18.09 21.52
CA GLN A 46 4.01 -18.35 22.96
C GLN A 46 5.42 -18.49 23.58
N LYS A 47 6.31 -19.25 22.95
CA LYS A 47 7.70 -19.42 23.41
C LYS A 47 8.48 -18.12 23.38
N LEU A 48 8.31 -17.30 22.34
CA LEU A 48 9.02 -16.03 22.18
C LEU A 48 8.56 -14.98 23.19
N THR A 49 7.25 -14.90 23.44
CA THR A 49 6.68 -13.88 24.32
C THR A 49 6.73 -14.28 25.79
N GLY A 50 6.90 -15.57 26.10
CA GLY A 50 6.84 -16.09 27.48
C GLY A 50 5.46 -15.96 28.13
N HIS A 51 4.46 -15.48 27.37
CA HIS A 51 3.10 -15.31 27.82
C HIS A 51 2.21 -16.36 27.16
N SER A 52 1.36 -16.96 27.98
CA SER A 52 0.28 -17.79 27.46
C SER A 52 -0.67 -16.90 26.65
N LEU A 53 -0.79 -17.20 25.35
CA LEU A 53 -1.81 -16.63 24.47
C LEU A 53 -3.19 -17.23 24.74
N ASP A 54 -3.37 -18.02 25.81
CA ASP A 54 -4.63 -18.69 26.14
C ASP A 54 -5.73 -17.72 26.56
N CYS A 55 -5.37 -16.48 26.93
CA CYS A 55 -6.33 -15.42 27.22
C CYS A 55 -7.19 -15.02 26.02
N THR A 56 -6.77 -15.38 24.80
CA THR A 56 -7.51 -15.06 23.57
C THR A 56 -7.97 -16.36 22.90
N GLU A 57 -9.16 -16.84 23.26
CA GLU A 57 -9.70 -18.12 22.74
C GLU A 57 -9.74 -18.19 21.22
N ILE A 58 -9.95 -17.06 20.54
CA ILE A 58 -9.99 -16.97 19.07
C ILE A 58 -8.65 -17.35 18.43
N LEU A 59 -7.52 -17.07 19.12
CA LEU A 59 -6.17 -17.36 18.62
C LEU A 59 -5.75 -18.81 18.88
N LYS A 60 -6.50 -19.58 19.68
CA LYS A 60 -6.19 -21.00 19.85
C LYS A 60 -6.31 -21.71 18.50
N PRO A 61 -5.38 -22.62 18.13
CA PRO A 61 -5.40 -23.29 16.84
C PRO A 61 -6.75 -23.93 16.49
N THR A 62 -7.40 -24.55 17.48
CA THR A 62 -8.71 -25.20 17.32
C THR A 62 -9.83 -24.25 16.88
N ASN A 63 -9.76 -22.98 17.26
CA ASN A 63 -10.75 -21.96 16.92
C ASN A 63 -10.33 -21.17 15.69
N PHE A 64 -9.06 -20.83 15.55
CA PHE A 64 -8.53 -20.14 14.38
C PHE A 64 -8.76 -20.94 13.08
N ILE A 65 -8.55 -22.25 13.12
CA ILE A 65 -8.76 -23.16 11.97
C ILE A 65 -10.20 -23.09 11.45
N LYS A 66 -11.20 -22.96 12.35
CA LYS A 66 -12.62 -22.83 11.95
C LYS A 66 -12.90 -21.57 11.14
N HIS A 67 -12.17 -20.48 11.43
CA HIS A 67 -12.33 -19.20 10.74
C HIS A 67 -11.39 -19.01 9.54
N THR A 68 -10.47 -19.94 9.33
CA THR A 68 -9.47 -19.85 8.26
C THR A 68 -10.08 -19.72 6.85
N PRO A 69 -11.15 -20.45 6.46
CA PRO A 69 -11.78 -20.26 5.14
C PRO A 69 -12.26 -18.82 4.91
N CYS A 70 -12.93 -18.24 5.92
CA CYS A 70 -13.41 -16.86 5.85
C CYS A 70 -12.25 -15.85 5.77
N LEU A 71 -11.17 -16.08 6.52
CA LEU A 71 -9.97 -15.25 6.45
C LEU A 71 -9.32 -15.30 5.06
N ILE A 72 -9.16 -16.49 4.47
CA ILE A 72 -8.59 -16.64 3.13
C ILE A 72 -9.46 -15.91 2.09
N GLN A 73 -10.78 -16.07 2.14
CA GLN A 73 -11.69 -15.39 1.22
C GLN A 73 -11.64 -13.86 1.38
N THR A 74 -11.56 -13.38 2.62
CA THR A 74 -11.43 -11.95 2.92
C THR A 74 -10.11 -11.38 2.39
N ILE A 75 -9.01 -12.11 2.57
CA ILE A 75 -7.70 -11.74 1.99
C ILE A 75 -7.79 -11.71 0.46
N GLY A 76 -8.43 -12.70 -0.16
CA GLY A 76 -8.60 -12.75 -1.62
C GLY A 76 -9.42 -11.59 -2.16
N ALA A 77 -10.55 -11.27 -1.51
CA ALA A 77 -11.36 -10.10 -1.84
C ALA A 77 -10.57 -8.79 -1.68
N ALA A 78 -9.79 -8.65 -0.59
CA ALA A 78 -8.94 -7.48 -0.37
C ALA A 78 -7.87 -7.33 -1.45
N GLN A 79 -7.23 -8.43 -1.88
CA GLN A 79 -6.24 -8.41 -2.97
C GLN A 79 -6.85 -7.95 -4.30
N ILE A 80 -8.07 -8.38 -4.63
CA ILE A 80 -8.77 -7.95 -5.84
C ILE A 80 -9.10 -6.45 -5.76
N ILE A 81 -9.74 -6.00 -4.68
CA ILE A 81 -10.16 -4.60 -4.51
C ILE A 81 -8.94 -3.67 -4.53
N LEU A 82 -7.90 -4.00 -3.78
CA LEU A 82 -6.67 -3.21 -3.74
C LEU A 82 -5.90 -3.28 -5.05
N GLY A 83 -5.89 -4.43 -5.73
CA GLY A 83 -5.32 -4.59 -7.07
C GLY A 83 -5.99 -3.66 -8.09
N LEU A 84 -7.33 -3.63 -8.11
CA LEU A 84 -8.10 -2.69 -8.93
C LEU A 84 -7.81 -1.23 -8.54
N GLY A 85 -7.71 -0.93 -7.25
CA GLY A 85 -7.27 0.38 -6.74
C GLY A 85 -5.90 0.80 -7.28
N VAL A 86 -4.97 -0.16 -7.35
CA VAL A 86 -3.65 -0.01 -7.98
C VAL A 86 -3.76 0.13 -9.49
N VAL A 87 -4.80 -0.31 -10.19
CA VAL A 87 -4.97 0.04 -11.61
C VAL A 87 -5.43 1.49 -11.76
N ILE A 88 -6.51 1.86 -11.06
CA ILE A 88 -7.21 3.14 -11.31
C ILE A 88 -6.48 4.38 -10.84
N GLY A 89 -5.55 4.27 -9.88
CA GLY A 89 -4.84 5.48 -9.40
C GLY A 89 -4.95 5.76 -7.92
N MET A 90 -5.61 4.89 -7.14
CA MET A 90 -5.90 5.15 -5.73
C MET A 90 -4.61 5.30 -4.95
N GLN A 91 -4.50 6.42 -4.23
CA GLN A 91 -3.39 6.66 -3.33
C GLN A 91 -3.47 5.67 -2.17
N GLY A 92 -2.34 5.12 -1.74
CA GLY A 92 -2.27 4.19 -0.62
C GLY A 92 -2.63 2.74 -0.95
N ALA A 93 -3.35 2.45 -2.03
CA ALA A 93 -3.73 1.07 -2.39
C ALA A 93 -2.50 0.15 -2.53
N GLY A 94 -1.44 0.61 -3.20
CA GLY A 94 -0.19 -0.16 -3.31
C GLY A 94 0.54 -0.32 -1.98
N CYS A 95 0.43 0.65 -1.07
CA CYS A 95 1.03 0.56 0.27
C CYS A 95 0.29 -0.47 1.13
N LEU A 96 -1.05 -0.45 1.12
CA LEU A 96 -1.87 -1.45 1.82
C LEU A 96 -1.63 -2.86 1.28
N LEU A 97 -1.54 -2.99 -0.04
CA LEU A 97 -1.20 -4.27 -0.69
C LEU A 97 0.20 -4.74 -0.28
N ALA A 98 1.17 -3.82 -0.17
CA ALA A 98 2.53 -4.14 0.27
C ALA A 98 2.55 -4.60 1.73
N LEU A 99 1.82 -3.93 2.62
CA LEU A 99 1.69 -4.34 4.03
C LEU A 99 1.05 -5.72 4.15
N LEU A 100 -0.02 -5.96 3.38
CA LEU A 100 -0.67 -7.28 3.34
C LEU A 100 0.31 -8.36 2.86
N SER A 101 1.08 -8.09 1.80
CA SER A 101 2.12 -9.01 1.31
C SER A 101 3.22 -9.27 2.34
N VAL A 102 3.64 -8.26 3.12
CA VAL A 102 4.62 -8.44 4.20
C VAL A 102 4.06 -9.40 5.25
N ILE A 103 2.83 -9.17 5.72
CA ILE A 103 2.19 -10.01 6.74
C ILE A 103 2.10 -11.47 6.25
N ILE A 104 1.61 -11.67 5.03
CA ILE A 104 1.48 -13.00 4.44
C ILE A 104 2.85 -13.66 4.28
N THR A 105 3.86 -12.93 3.82
CA THR A 105 5.22 -13.48 3.63
C THR A 105 5.85 -13.91 4.95
N VAL A 106 5.75 -13.06 5.98
CA VAL A 106 6.28 -13.36 7.31
C VAL A 106 5.52 -14.50 7.99
N PHE A 107 4.24 -14.68 7.70
CA PHE A 107 3.48 -15.82 8.24
C PHE A 107 3.73 -17.12 7.46
N ALA A 108 3.62 -17.08 6.13
CA ALA A 108 3.59 -18.26 5.26
C ALA A 108 4.99 -18.82 4.97
N HIS A 109 5.98 -17.94 4.82
CA HIS A 109 7.29 -18.29 4.29
C HIS A 109 8.42 -18.07 5.30
N ASN A 110 8.13 -18.08 6.61
CA ASN A 110 9.17 -17.87 7.63
C ASN A 110 9.96 -19.16 7.91
N PRO A 111 11.21 -19.28 7.43
CA PRO A 111 11.98 -20.50 7.57
C PRO A 111 12.36 -20.76 9.03
N ILE A 112 12.43 -19.73 9.88
CA ILE A 112 12.77 -19.89 11.31
C ILE A 112 11.70 -20.71 12.02
N ILE A 113 10.43 -20.53 11.65
CA ILE A 113 9.29 -21.21 12.29
C ILE A 113 9.13 -22.63 11.74
N TYR A 114 9.42 -22.83 10.45
CA TYR A 114 9.12 -24.09 9.77
C TYR A 114 10.35 -24.92 9.39
N LEU A 115 11.56 -24.56 9.86
CA LEU A 115 12.86 -25.06 9.40
C LEU A 115 12.97 -26.58 9.24
N ASN A 116 12.29 -27.35 10.08
CA ASN A 116 12.32 -28.82 10.09
C ASN A 116 11.27 -29.50 9.20
N ASN A 117 10.31 -28.73 8.67
CA ASN A 117 9.12 -29.25 7.98
C ASN A 117 8.99 -28.79 6.52
N VAL A 118 9.83 -27.86 6.07
CA VAL A 118 9.78 -27.30 4.71
C VAL A 118 11.17 -27.18 4.10
N ASN A 119 11.24 -27.22 2.77
CA ASN A 119 12.48 -26.97 2.06
C ASN A 119 12.89 -25.50 2.20
N ALA A 120 13.86 -25.25 3.09
CA ALA A 120 14.32 -23.90 3.40
C ALA A 120 14.77 -23.12 2.15
N GLN A 121 15.41 -23.76 1.16
CA GLN A 121 15.87 -23.08 -0.05
C GLN A 121 14.71 -22.51 -0.87
N VAL A 122 13.62 -23.29 -1.00
CA VAL A 122 12.41 -22.86 -1.70
C VAL A 122 11.73 -21.71 -0.96
N GLU A 123 11.66 -21.79 0.36
CA GLU A 123 11.06 -20.72 1.19
C GLU A 123 11.87 -19.41 1.11
N TYR A 124 13.20 -19.48 1.15
CA TYR A 124 14.05 -18.29 0.95
C TYR A 124 13.84 -17.66 -0.43
N LEU A 125 13.73 -18.47 -1.48
CA LEU A 125 13.46 -17.96 -2.83
C LEU A 125 12.10 -17.26 -2.90
N ASN A 126 11.07 -17.83 -2.28
CA ASN A 126 9.74 -17.22 -2.19
C ASN A 126 9.76 -15.91 -1.40
N ILE A 127 10.52 -15.84 -0.30
CA ILE A 127 10.71 -14.59 0.45
C ILE A 127 11.34 -13.52 -0.44
N ILE A 128 12.43 -13.85 -1.15
CA ILE A 128 13.13 -12.89 -2.02
C ILE A 128 12.19 -12.37 -3.10
N PHE A 129 11.43 -13.26 -3.73
CA PHE A 129 10.45 -12.88 -4.75
C PHE A 129 9.36 -11.96 -4.18
N ASN A 130 8.80 -12.30 -3.02
CA ASN A 130 7.78 -11.48 -2.35
C ASN A 130 8.33 -10.12 -1.92
N VAL A 131 9.57 -10.05 -1.42
CA VAL A 131 10.26 -8.78 -1.11
C VAL A 131 10.43 -7.92 -2.37
N GLY A 132 10.76 -8.53 -3.51
CA GLY A 132 10.82 -7.85 -4.80
C GLY A 132 9.46 -7.24 -5.19
N ILE A 133 8.37 -8.00 -5.06
CA ILE A 133 7.00 -7.52 -5.31
C ILE A 133 6.62 -6.38 -4.36
N ILE A 134 6.92 -6.52 -3.06
CA ILE A 134 6.69 -5.48 -2.04
C ILE A 134 7.43 -4.19 -2.41
N GLY A 135 8.71 -4.29 -2.81
CA GLY A 135 9.49 -3.17 -3.28
C GLY A 135 8.86 -2.49 -4.51
N ALA A 136 8.38 -3.27 -5.48
CA ALA A 136 7.69 -2.76 -6.65
C ALA A 136 6.39 -2.00 -6.29
N LEU A 137 5.63 -2.48 -5.32
CA LEU A 137 4.40 -1.83 -4.86
C LEU A 137 4.66 -0.46 -4.23
N PHE A 138 5.72 -0.32 -3.43
CA PHE A 138 6.13 0.98 -2.87
C PHE A 138 6.56 1.97 -3.95
N LEU A 139 7.20 1.49 -5.02
CA LEU A 139 7.62 2.33 -6.15
C LEU A 139 6.42 2.81 -7.00
N VAL A 140 5.40 1.97 -7.16
CA VAL A 140 4.16 2.31 -7.88
C VAL A 140 3.31 3.32 -7.08
N GLY A 141 3.32 3.24 -5.74
CA GLY A 141 2.59 4.15 -4.85
C GLY A 141 3.16 5.57 -4.74
N LYS A 142 4.44 5.79 -5.07
CA LYS A 142 5.05 7.12 -5.07
C LYS A 142 4.56 7.94 -6.27
N ARG A 143 3.40 8.58 -6.15
CA ARG A 143 3.14 9.81 -6.92
C ARG A 143 4.26 10.77 -6.55
N ARG A 144 5.03 11.23 -7.55
CA ARG A 144 5.94 12.37 -7.35
C ARG A 144 5.11 13.47 -6.70
N LYS A 145 5.37 13.77 -5.43
CA LYS A 145 4.96 15.05 -4.85
C LYS A 145 5.44 16.10 -5.86
N ASN A 146 4.53 16.96 -6.31
CA ASN A 146 4.93 18.11 -7.12
C ASN A 146 6.11 18.78 -6.39
N LYS A 147 7.22 18.96 -7.11
CA LYS A 147 8.32 19.81 -6.67
C LYS A 147 7.70 21.19 -6.42
N GLY A 148 7.56 21.57 -5.16
CA GLY A 148 6.83 22.78 -4.75
C GLY A 148 6.44 22.87 -3.28
N SER A 149 6.78 21.89 -2.43
CA SER A 149 6.70 22.04 -0.98
C SER A 149 8.08 21.68 -0.40
N CYS A 150 8.91 22.70 -0.26
CA CYS A 150 9.94 22.78 0.78
C CYS A 150 9.27 22.43 2.13
N GLY A 151 9.87 21.77 3.09
CA GLY A 151 11.22 21.27 3.31
C GLY A 151 11.27 20.83 4.78
N VAL A 152 12.14 19.86 5.06
CA VAL A 152 12.86 19.65 6.33
C VAL A 152 12.02 19.33 7.58
N GLY A 153 12.30 18.18 8.19
CA GLY A 153 11.79 17.85 9.51
C GLY A 153 12.42 18.72 10.60
N SER A 154 11.73 18.84 11.72
CA SER A 154 12.39 18.94 13.01
C SER A 154 11.46 18.39 14.07
N CYS A 155 11.96 17.40 14.80
CA CYS A 155 11.44 17.00 16.10
C CYS A 155 11.40 18.22 17.05
N LEU A 156 10.45 18.18 17.98
CA LEU A 156 10.50 18.78 19.32
C LEU A 156 11.00 20.23 19.45
N THR A 157 10.09 21.19 19.56
CA THR A 157 10.01 22.07 20.75
C THR A 157 8.67 22.83 20.74
N ALA A 158 7.92 22.72 21.84
CA ALA A 158 6.79 23.60 22.15
C ALA A 158 7.31 24.90 22.82
N PRO A 159 6.44 25.80 23.28
CA PRO A 159 5.91 26.98 22.59
C PRO A 159 6.49 28.29 23.15
N LYS A 160 6.37 29.40 22.41
CA LYS A 160 6.35 30.76 23.01
C LYS A 160 5.29 31.63 22.33
N GLU A 161 4.44 32.17 23.18
CA GLU A 161 3.38 33.14 22.89
C GLU A 161 3.91 34.50 22.41
N ASP A 162 2.97 35.22 21.78
CA ASP A 162 2.76 36.67 21.75
C ASP A 162 3.74 37.60 21.03
N LYS A 163 3.26 38.20 19.94
CA LYS A 163 2.67 39.57 19.98
C LYS A 163 1.99 40.01 18.67
N LYS A 164 0.72 40.39 18.83
CA LYS A 164 -0.01 41.59 18.34
C LYS A 164 -0.05 41.98 16.86
N ASP A 165 -1.31 42.09 16.40
CA ASP A 165 -1.94 43.24 15.74
C ASP A 165 -1.24 43.89 14.54
N GLN A 166 -1.81 43.73 13.33
CA GLN A 166 -2.59 44.82 12.74
C GLN A 166 -3.34 44.43 11.46
N LYS A 167 -4.65 44.67 11.56
CA LYS A 167 -5.69 44.76 10.55
C LYS A 167 -5.42 45.95 9.61
N LYS A 168 -5.62 45.77 8.29
CA LYS A 168 -6.16 46.81 7.39
C LYS A 168 -6.71 46.20 6.10
N GLU A 169 -8.02 45.99 6.11
CA GLU A 169 -8.87 46.09 4.91
C GLU A 169 -8.96 47.55 4.45
N ASP A 170 -9.52 47.71 3.24
CA ASP A 170 -10.19 48.88 2.65
C ASP A 170 -9.42 49.80 1.67
N LYS A 171 -9.71 49.61 0.37
CA LYS A 171 -10.44 50.52 -0.56
C LYS A 171 -9.99 50.28 -2.01
N LYS A 172 -10.84 49.77 -2.90
CA LYS A 172 -11.99 50.38 -3.60
C LYS A 172 -11.57 51.16 -4.86
N GLU A 173 -12.17 50.70 -5.96
CA GLU A 173 -12.27 51.22 -7.33
C GLU A 173 -12.17 52.75 -7.50
N ASP A 174 -11.58 53.20 -8.61
CA ASP A 174 -12.34 54.00 -9.60
C ASP A 174 -11.61 54.17 -10.96
N LYS A 175 -12.41 53.97 -12.03
CA LYS A 175 -12.47 54.70 -13.32
C LYS A 175 -11.38 54.57 -14.40
N ILE A 176 -11.70 53.71 -15.37
CA ILE A 176 -11.95 53.99 -16.81
C ILE A 176 -11.65 55.43 -17.29
N LYS A 177 -10.86 55.54 -18.38
CA LYS A 177 -11.17 56.38 -19.55
C LYS A 177 -10.43 55.90 -20.82
N GLU A 178 -11.26 55.56 -21.81
CA GLU A 178 -11.19 55.84 -23.27
C GLU A 178 -9.89 55.56 -24.05
N ALA A 179 -9.84 54.63 -25.01
CA ALA A 179 -10.56 54.50 -26.29
C ALA A 179 -9.76 55.02 -27.51
N HIS A 180 -9.48 54.08 -28.42
CA HIS A 180 -9.48 54.20 -29.89
C HIS A 180 -8.46 55.11 -30.63
N LYS A 181 -7.54 54.46 -31.36
CA LYS A 181 -7.69 54.23 -32.82
C LYS A 181 -6.71 53.17 -33.38
N PRO A 182 -7.15 52.31 -34.32
CA PRO A 182 -6.32 51.33 -35.04
C PRO A 182 -5.98 51.83 -36.49
N PRO A 183 -5.66 50.96 -37.47
CA PRO A 183 -4.34 50.74 -38.06
C PRO A 183 -4.14 51.38 -39.45
N LYS A 184 -2.89 51.46 -39.92
CA LYS A 184 -2.51 51.56 -41.35
C LYS A 184 -1.46 50.48 -41.59
N GLY A 185 -1.44 49.67 -42.63
CA GLY A 185 -2.17 49.58 -43.88
C GLY A 185 -1.30 48.71 -44.80
N LYS A 186 -1.89 47.72 -45.47
CA LYS A 186 -1.25 46.86 -46.49
C LYS A 186 -0.61 47.69 -47.61
N LYS A 187 0.47 47.19 -48.21
CA LYS A 187 0.59 47.09 -49.68
C LYS A 187 1.53 45.96 -50.12
N GLU A 188 1.09 45.34 -51.20
CA GLU A 188 1.58 44.15 -51.91
C GLU A 188 2.82 44.37 -52.79
N LYS A 189 3.44 43.23 -53.15
CA LYS A 189 4.03 42.81 -54.44
C LYS A 189 5.12 43.69 -55.09
N LYS A 190 6.30 43.11 -55.29
CA LYS A 190 6.62 42.29 -56.47
C LYS A 190 7.84 41.43 -56.21
#